data_AF-A0AA95K4F6-F1
#
_entry.id   AF-A0AA95K4F6-F1
#
_cell.length_a   1.000
_cell.length_b   1.000
_cell.length_c   1.000
_cell.angle_alpha   90.00
_cell.angle_beta   90.00
_cell.angle_gamma   90.00
#
_symmetry.space_group_name_H-M   'P 1'
#
loop_
_entity.id
_entity.type
_entity.pdbx_description
1 polymer ?
#
loop_
_entity_poly.entity_id
_entity_poly.type
_entity_poly.pdbx_seq_one_letter_code
_entity_poly.pdbx_strand_id
1 'polypeptide(L)'
;MKKTVIFTLMTHLFFSPTGFSASPQSQTFSLGYSNLYYHGNSLTGLNFNYDYQIDNHWGVLTSISWNKGVKHRYSYNNFHQLVKHKVNIDYLSLQAGPSYRFNDYLTLYSTLGFARFTLKNTEKLVIENIVIDSMEHHTGLSWGAGIKINPLKMLSLYLSYEGANRHNYHTNPTVNGFNIGLGYRF
;
A
#
# COMPACT_ATOMS: atom_id res chain seq x y z
N MET A 1 -22.54 -19.12 14.81
CA MET A 1 -21.69 -20.11 14.08
C MET A 1 -21.30 -19.62 12.68
N LYS A 2 -20.55 -18.51 12.56
CA LYS A 2 -20.13 -17.93 11.26
C LYS A 2 -18.71 -17.32 11.30
N LYS A 3 -17.78 -17.92 12.05
CA LYS A 3 -16.38 -17.46 12.09
C LYS A 3 -15.34 -18.56 11.79
N THR A 4 -15.77 -19.80 11.59
CA THR A 4 -14.86 -20.95 11.47
C THR A 4 -14.59 -21.38 10.03
N VAL A 5 -15.28 -20.84 9.03
CA VAL A 5 -15.16 -21.31 7.63
C VAL A 5 -14.02 -20.63 6.87
N ILE A 6 -13.53 -19.47 7.33
CA ILE A 6 -12.45 -18.75 6.63
C ILE A 6 -11.06 -19.34 6.92
N PHE A 7 -10.90 -20.07 8.03
CA PHE A 7 -9.60 -20.70 8.36
C PHE A 7 -9.34 -21.99 7.58
N THR A 8 -10.39 -22.70 7.16
CA THR A 8 -10.26 -24.02 6.50
C THR A 8 -9.95 -23.91 5.00
N LEU A 9 -10.15 -22.74 4.38
CA LEU A 9 -9.79 -22.55 2.97
C LEU A 9 -8.29 -22.25 2.78
N MET A 10 -7.59 -21.81 3.83
CA MET A 10 -6.15 -21.57 3.76
C MET A 10 -5.32 -22.85 3.92
N THR A 11 -5.84 -23.90 4.55
CA THR A 11 -5.06 -25.10 4.90
C THR A 11 -4.82 -26.07 3.74
N HIS A 12 -5.51 -25.92 2.61
CA HIS A 12 -5.34 -26.83 1.46
C HIS A 12 -4.34 -26.35 0.39
N LEU A 13 -3.73 -25.17 0.56
CA LEU A 13 -2.65 -24.68 -0.33
C LEU A 13 -1.23 -25.02 0.16
N PHE A 14 -1.09 -25.71 1.30
CA PHE A 14 0.22 -25.91 1.95
C PHE A 14 0.87 -27.29 1.74
N PHE A 15 0.29 -28.18 0.94
CA PHE A 15 0.90 -29.49 0.67
C PHE A 15 0.75 -29.92 -0.78
N SER A 16 1.65 -29.46 -1.63
CA SER A 16 2.08 -30.21 -2.81
C SER A 16 3.60 -30.36 -2.78
N PRO A 17 4.14 -31.57 -2.52
CA PRO A 17 5.56 -31.83 -2.62
C PRO A 17 5.87 -32.20 -4.07
N THR A 18 5.95 -31.22 -4.97
CA THR A 18 6.36 -31.47 -6.36
C THR A 18 7.33 -30.42 -6.85
N GLY A 19 8.61 -30.80 -6.94
CA GLY A 19 9.55 -30.29 -7.94
C GLY A 19 10.44 -29.12 -7.49
N PHE A 20 11.68 -29.44 -7.13
CA PHE A 20 12.76 -28.51 -6.76
C PHE A 20 13.36 -27.73 -7.95
N SER A 21 12.55 -27.10 -8.80
CA SER A 21 13.02 -26.20 -9.87
C SER A 21 12.18 -24.92 -9.93
N ALA A 22 12.80 -23.80 -10.30
CA ALA A 22 12.10 -22.57 -10.64
C ALA A 22 11.26 -22.83 -11.89
N SER A 23 10.01 -23.26 -11.71
CA SER A 23 9.06 -23.46 -12.80
C SER A 23 8.86 -22.13 -13.55
N PRO A 24 8.70 -22.14 -14.90
CA PRO A 24 8.33 -20.97 -15.70
C PRO A 24 7.05 -20.26 -15.25
N GLN A 25 6.31 -20.79 -14.27
CA GLN A 25 5.04 -20.29 -13.77
C GLN A 25 5.00 -20.18 -12.24
N SER A 26 6.10 -19.76 -11.61
CA SER A 26 6.15 -19.57 -10.15
C SER A 26 5.33 -18.36 -9.70
N GLN A 27 4.65 -18.48 -8.56
CA GLN A 27 3.88 -17.41 -7.94
C GLN A 27 4.55 -16.95 -6.66
N THR A 28 4.60 -15.65 -6.41
CA THR A 28 5.12 -15.10 -5.16
C THR A 28 4.10 -14.21 -4.50
N PHE A 29 3.73 -14.57 -3.27
CA PHE A 29 2.86 -13.79 -2.41
C PHE A 29 3.72 -13.02 -1.42
N SER A 30 3.53 -11.71 -1.26
CA SER A 30 4.32 -10.91 -0.32
C SER A 30 3.46 -9.98 0.52
N LEU A 31 3.85 -9.79 1.77
CA LEU A 31 3.24 -8.87 2.72
C LEU A 31 4.33 -8.06 3.41
N GLY A 32 4.07 -6.78 3.62
CA GLY A 32 5.05 -5.89 4.22
C GLY A 32 4.45 -4.65 4.85
N TYR A 33 5.35 -3.88 5.44
CA TYR A 33 5.07 -2.60 6.03
C TYR A 33 5.17 -1.49 4.98
N SER A 34 4.20 -0.59 5.00
CA SER A 34 4.14 0.58 4.12
C SER A 34 4.31 1.83 4.97
N ASN A 35 5.24 2.70 4.57
CA ASN A 35 5.42 4.02 5.17
C ASN A 35 5.50 5.07 4.08
N LEU A 36 4.39 5.81 3.94
CA LEU A 36 4.22 6.87 2.97
C LEU A 36 4.18 8.22 3.67
N TYR A 37 4.47 9.29 2.92
CA TYR A 37 4.47 10.65 3.42
C TYR A 37 3.47 11.46 2.63
N TYR A 38 2.64 12.23 3.35
CA TYR A 38 1.70 13.19 2.79
C TYR A 38 1.90 14.55 3.47
N HIS A 39 2.46 15.52 2.74
CA HIS A 39 2.70 16.87 3.27
C HIS A 39 3.35 16.87 4.67
N GLY A 40 4.45 16.12 4.82
CA GLY A 40 5.21 16.00 6.07
C GLY A 40 4.59 15.14 7.17
N ASN A 41 3.45 14.48 6.93
CA ASN A 41 2.86 13.54 7.88
C ASN A 41 3.05 12.10 7.36
N SER A 42 3.49 11.19 8.24
CA SER A 42 3.61 9.78 7.89
C SER A 42 2.23 9.11 7.85
N LEU A 43 1.97 8.38 6.77
CA LEU A 43 0.90 7.43 6.61
C LEU A 43 1.52 6.04 6.72
N THR A 44 1.12 5.27 7.71
CA THR A 44 1.68 3.94 7.97
C THR A 44 0.63 2.87 7.68
N GLY A 45 1.07 1.71 7.24
CA GLY A 45 0.14 0.68 6.81
C GLY A 45 0.79 -0.60 6.34
N LEU A 46 0.06 -1.31 5.49
CA LEU A 46 0.45 -2.60 4.95
C LEU A 46 0.51 -2.52 3.42
N ASN A 47 1.51 -3.19 2.85
CA ASN A 47 1.61 -3.42 1.42
C ASN A 47 1.57 -4.92 1.12
N PHE A 48 0.81 -5.27 0.09
CA PHE A 48 0.59 -6.61 -0.38
C PHE A 48 1.01 -6.69 -1.84
N ASN A 49 1.84 -7.66 -2.19
CA ASN A 49 2.24 -7.91 -3.57
C ASN A 49 1.91 -9.35 -3.97
N TYR A 50 1.37 -9.51 -5.18
CA TYR A 50 1.21 -10.78 -5.84
C TYR A 50 1.93 -10.74 -7.18
N ASP A 51 2.95 -11.58 -7.33
CA ASP A 51 3.75 -11.69 -8.54
C ASP A 51 3.52 -13.03 -9.22
N TYR A 52 3.15 -12.96 -10.49
CA TYR A 52 2.94 -14.11 -11.33
C TYR A 52 3.97 -14.10 -12.46
N GLN A 53 4.85 -15.10 -12.49
CA GLN A 53 5.83 -15.24 -13.56
C GLN A 53 5.19 -15.94 -14.75
N ILE A 54 5.30 -15.31 -15.92
CA ILE A 54 4.77 -15.84 -17.18
C ILE A 54 5.82 -16.72 -17.84
N ASP A 55 7.08 -16.29 -17.77
CA ASP A 55 8.23 -17.02 -18.27
C ASP A 55 9.44 -16.90 -17.31
N ASN A 56 10.63 -17.30 -17.77
CA ASN A 56 11.85 -17.28 -16.97
C ASN A 56 12.30 -15.87 -16.56
N HIS A 57 11.96 -14.84 -17.35
CA HIS A 57 12.35 -13.45 -17.16
C HIS A 57 11.15 -12.56 -16.82
N TRP A 58 10.04 -12.67 -17.56
CA TRP A 58 8.90 -11.78 -17.43
C TRP A 58 7.82 -12.33 -16.50
N GLY A 59 7.24 -11.41 -15.74
CA GLY A 59 6.07 -11.63 -14.93
C GLY A 59 5.21 -10.38 -14.85
N VAL A 60 4.13 -10.51 -14.09
CA VAL A 60 3.21 -9.43 -13.76
C VAL A 60 3.08 -9.37 -12.26
N LEU A 61 3.30 -8.19 -11.70
CA LEU A 61 3.14 -7.90 -10.29
C LEU A 61 1.93 -7.01 -10.08
N THR A 62 1.07 -7.41 -9.14
CA THR A 62 -0.02 -6.60 -8.60
C THR A 62 0.34 -6.19 -7.17
N SER A 63 0.15 -4.91 -6.85
CA SER A 63 0.46 -4.30 -5.56
C SER A 63 -0.77 -3.59 -4.99
N ILE A 64 -1.06 -3.85 -3.73
CA ILE A 64 -2.12 -3.18 -2.96
C ILE A 64 -1.50 -2.59 -1.71
N SER A 65 -1.67 -1.28 -1.50
CA SER A 65 -1.21 -0.62 -0.28
C SER A 65 -2.38 0.01 0.47
N TRP A 66 -2.50 -0.28 1.76
CA TRP A 66 -3.48 0.35 2.64
C TRP A 66 -2.75 1.06 3.78
N ASN A 67 -2.83 2.38 3.78
CA ASN A 67 -2.16 3.25 4.74
C ASN A 67 -3.15 4.16 5.47
N LYS A 68 -2.84 4.47 6.73
CA LYS A 68 -3.58 5.43 7.53
C LYS A 68 -2.63 6.41 8.19
N GLY A 69 -3.07 7.64 8.35
CA GLY A 69 -2.38 8.60 9.19
C GLY A 69 -3.32 9.66 9.73
N VAL A 70 -2.82 10.41 10.69
CA VAL A 70 -3.56 11.47 11.37
C VAL A 70 -2.73 12.73 11.31
N LYS A 71 -3.33 13.81 10.81
CA LYS A 71 -2.74 15.14 10.85
C LYS A 71 -3.47 15.97 11.90
N HIS A 72 -2.73 16.48 12.86
CA HIS A 72 -3.22 17.46 13.82
C HIS A 72 -2.85 18.85 13.31
N ARG A 73 -3.84 19.75 13.22
CA ARG A 73 -3.61 21.16 12.93
C ARG A 73 -4.27 21.99 14.02
N TYR A 74 -3.50 22.93 14.56
CA TYR A 74 -4.00 23.95 15.47
C TYR A 74 -4.19 25.22 14.66
N SER A 75 -5.38 25.81 14.76
CA SER A 75 -5.66 27.14 14.21
C SER A 75 -6.26 28.00 15.30
N TYR A 76 -6.11 29.31 15.17
CA TYR A 76 -6.90 30.27 15.95
C TYR A 76 -8.03 30.77 15.07
N ASN A 77 -9.25 30.85 15.61
CA ASN A 77 -10.35 31.53 14.91
C ASN A 77 -10.18 33.06 15.00
N ASN A 78 -11.01 33.82 14.29
CA ASN A 78 -11.00 35.29 14.30
C ASN A 78 -11.22 35.91 15.70
N PHE A 79 -11.68 35.12 16.68
CA PHE A 79 -11.88 35.50 18.07
C PHE A 79 -10.71 35.06 18.99
N HIS A 80 -9.55 34.71 18.44
CA HIS A 80 -8.37 34.22 19.17
C HIS A 80 -8.60 32.93 19.96
N GLN A 81 -9.58 32.12 19.58
CA GLN A 81 -9.88 30.85 20.24
C GLN A 81 -9.18 29.69 19.53
N LEU A 82 -8.62 28.76 20.31
CA LEU A 82 -7.90 27.60 19.79
C LEU A 82 -8.87 26.57 19.21
N VAL A 83 -8.76 26.34 17.90
CA VAL A 83 -9.51 25.32 17.16
C VAL A 83 -8.60 24.12 16.91
N LYS A 84 -9.01 22.94 17.37
CA LYS A 84 -8.32 21.68 17.11
C LYS A 84 -8.93 21.05 15.86
N HIS A 85 -8.17 21.03 14.77
CA HIS A 85 -8.53 20.30 13.57
C HIS A 85 -7.82 18.95 13.58
N LYS A 86 -8.60 17.86 13.51
CA LYS A 86 -8.09 16.51 13.34
C LYS A 86 -8.48 16.02 11.95
N VAL A 87 -7.49 15.69 11.14
CA VAL A 87 -7.71 15.13 9.80
C VAL A 87 -7.20 13.70 9.79
N ASN A 88 -8.12 12.73 9.69
CA ASN A 88 -7.75 11.33 9.45
C ASN A 88 -7.64 11.11 7.94
N ILE A 89 -6.55 10.49 7.52
CA ILE A 89 -6.22 10.22 6.13
C ILE A 89 -6.22 8.71 5.97
N ASP A 90 -7.19 8.18 5.23
CA ASP A 90 -7.23 6.79 4.79
C ASP A 90 -6.77 6.75 3.31
N TYR A 91 -5.70 6.01 3.02
CA TYR A 91 -5.10 5.85 1.70
C TYR A 91 -5.17 4.39 1.26
N LEU A 92 -5.70 4.14 0.06
CA LEU A 92 -5.74 2.82 -0.55
C LEU A 92 -5.26 2.91 -2.01
N SER A 93 -4.25 2.14 -2.38
CA SER A 93 -3.79 2.04 -3.76
C SER A 93 -3.91 0.63 -4.31
N LEU A 94 -4.17 0.54 -5.61
CA LEU A 94 -4.17 -0.68 -6.40
C LEU A 94 -3.36 -0.41 -7.67
N GLN A 95 -2.29 -1.17 -7.85
CA GLN A 95 -1.36 -1.02 -8.96
C GLN A 95 -1.02 -2.37 -9.57
N ALA A 96 -0.70 -2.37 -10.85
CA ALA A 96 -0.17 -3.55 -11.53
C ALA A 96 0.87 -3.13 -12.56
N GLY A 97 1.76 -4.05 -12.92
CA GLY A 97 2.73 -3.81 -13.99
C GLY A 97 3.71 -4.95 -14.17
N PRO A 98 4.68 -4.77 -15.08
CA PRO A 98 5.63 -5.82 -15.42
C PRO A 98 6.65 -6.03 -14.31
N SER A 99 7.04 -7.29 -14.13
CA SER A 99 8.20 -7.72 -13.37
C SER A 99 9.21 -8.40 -14.30
N TYR A 100 10.50 -8.13 -14.08
CA TYR A 100 11.61 -8.66 -14.85
C TYR A 100 12.64 -9.29 -13.93
N ARG A 101 12.83 -10.59 -14.05
CA ARG A 101 13.82 -11.40 -13.33
C ARG A 101 15.14 -11.37 -14.09
N PHE A 102 16.10 -10.62 -13.55
CA PHE A 102 17.46 -10.56 -14.10
C PHE A 102 18.24 -11.86 -13.86
N ASN A 103 18.04 -12.45 -12.68
CA ASN A 103 18.65 -13.72 -12.28
C ASN A 103 17.77 -14.39 -11.22
N ASP A 104 18.15 -15.60 -10.78
CA ASP A 104 17.36 -16.37 -9.80
C ASP A 104 17.13 -15.63 -8.47
N TYR A 105 17.99 -14.66 -8.15
CA TYR A 105 17.97 -13.90 -6.91
C TYR A 105 17.29 -12.54 -7.04
N LEU A 106 17.39 -11.85 -8.17
CA LEU A 106 17.00 -10.45 -8.32
C LEU A 106 15.90 -10.28 -9.37
N THR A 107 14.80 -9.65 -8.96
CA THR A 107 13.68 -9.27 -9.83
C THR A 107 13.38 -7.79 -9.63
N LEU A 108 13.30 -7.04 -10.72
CA LEU A 108 12.85 -5.64 -10.72
C LEU A 108 11.40 -5.60 -11.17
N TYR A 109 10.63 -4.64 -10.67
CA TYR A 109 9.28 -4.41 -11.14
C TYR A 109 8.93 -2.93 -11.13
N SER A 110 7.95 -2.59 -11.95
CA SER A 110 7.33 -1.27 -11.99
C SER A 110 5.83 -1.44 -12.06
N THR A 111 5.08 -0.56 -11.42
CA THR A 111 3.64 -0.64 -11.31
C THR A 111 2.99 0.71 -11.60
N LEU A 112 1.81 0.66 -12.19
CA LEU A 112 0.95 1.82 -12.41
C LEU A 112 -0.48 1.46 -11.99
N GLY A 113 -1.26 2.44 -11.58
CA GLY A 113 -2.64 2.23 -11.20
C GLY A 113 -3.27 3.45 -10.57
N PHE A 114 -4.12 3.23 -9.57
CA PHE A 114 -4.93 4.27 -8.96
C PHE A 114 -4.82 4.23 -7.44
N ALA A 115 -4.88 5.42 -6.84
CA ALA A 115 -4.99 5.59 -5.41
C ALA A 115 -6.28 6.33 -5.05
N ARG A 116 -6.92 5.90 -3.97
CA ARG A 116 -8.06 6.55 -3.34
C ARG A 116 -7.63 7.15 -2.00
N PHE A 117 -7.97 8.41 -1.84
CA PHE A 117 -7.78 9.19 -0.64
C PHE A 117 -9.13 9.43 0.01
N THR A 118 -9.26 9.13 1.29
CA THR A 118 -10.42 9.53 2.09
C THR A 118 -9.93 10.40 3.23
N LEU A 119 -10.35 11.67 3.21
CA LEU A 119 -10.04 12.64 4.24
C LEU A 119 -11.26 12.81 5.13
N LYS A 120 -11.12 12.48 6.40
CA LYS A 120 -12.15 12.71 7.43
C LYS A 120 -11.68 13.86 8.29
N ASN A 121 -12.27 15.03 8.10
CA ASN A 121 -12.01 16.19 8.93
C ASN A 121 -13.00 16.17 10.09
N THR A 122 -12.46 16.25 11.30
CA THR A 122 -13.23 16.49 12.52
C THR A 122 -12.73 17.81 13.10
N GLU A 123 -13.60 18.81 13.08
CA GLU A 123 -13.34 20.11 13.71
C GLU A 123 -14.03 20.14 15.06
N LYS A 124 -13.25 20.44 16.11
CA LYS A 124 -13.78 20.61 17.46
C LYS A 124 -13.57 22.04 17.94
N LEU A 125 -14.66 22.79 18.07
CA LEU A 125 -14.68 24.09 18.72
C LEU A 125 -14.68 23.89 20.25
N VAL A 126 -13.64 24.37 20.93
CA VAL A 126 -13.41 24.10 22.35
C VAL A 126 -14.43 24.80 23.26
N ILE A 127 -15.06 25.89 22.81
CA ILE A 127 -15.95 26.72 23.65
C ILE A 127 -17.43 26.34 23.50
N GLU A 128 -17.85 25.81 22.34
CA GLU A 128 -19.26 25.50 22.06
C GLU A 128 -19.59 24.01 22.00
N ASN A 129 -18.60 23.11 22.15
CA ASN A 129 -18.75 21.66 21.99
C ASN A 129 -19.37 21.23 20.63
N ILE A 130 -19.33 22.09 19.61
CA ILE A 130 -19.79 21.77 18.27
C ILE A 130 -18.71 20.92 17.57
N VAL A 131 -19.15 19.79 17.01
CA VAL A 131 -18.33 18.89 16.18
C VAL A 131 -18.85 18.97 14.75
N ILE A 132 -17.99 19.41 13.83
CA ILE A 132 -18.28 19.40 12.40
C ILE A 132 -17.45 18.28 11.79
N ASP A 133 -18.14 17.29 11.20
CA ASP A 133 -17.52 16.20 10.46
C ASP A 133 -17.75 16.40 8.97
N SER A 134 -16.67 16.35 8.19
CA SER A 134 -16.73 16.30 6.72
C SER A 134 -15.88 15.15 6.19
N MET A 135 -16.38 14.49 5.14
CA MET A 135 -15.70 13.39 4.46
C MET A 135 -15.56 13.70 2.98
N GLU A 136 -14.32 13.71 2.50
CA GLU A 136 -14.02 13.91 1.08
C GLU A 136 -13.30 12.68 0.52
N HIS A 137 -13.70 12.26 -0.68
CA HIS A 137 -13.05 11.20 -1.44
C HIS A 137 -12.38 11.78 -2.68
N HIS A 138 -11.13 11.42 -2.89
CA HIS A 138 -10.42 11.75 -4.11
C HIS A 138 -9.77 10.50 -4.68
N THR A 139 -9.76 10.41 -5.99
CA THR A 139 -9.02 9.38 -6.73
C THR A 139 -7.92 10.07 -7.51
N GLY A 140 -6.78 9.42 -7.65
CA GLY A 140 -5.71 9.87 -8.52
C GLY A 140 -4.86 8.72 -9.03
N LEU A 141 -3.88 9.06 -9.86
CA LEU A 141 -2.96 8.10 -10.44
C LEU A 141 -1.90 7.74 -9.41
N SER A 142 -1.48 6.48 -9.45
CA SER A 142 -0.40 5.97 -8.62
C SER A 142 0.58 5.17 -9.45
N TRP A 143 1.83 5.20 -9.03
CA TRP A 143 2.96 4.55 -9.68
C TRP A 143 3.89 3.99 -8.61
N GLY A 144 4.67 3.00 -9.00
CA GLY A 144 5.63 2.38 -8.11
C GLY A 144 6.75 1.71 -8.88
N ALA A 145 7.87 1.52 -8.20
CA ALA A 145 9.00 0.74 -8.68
C ALA A 145 9.65 0.04 -7.49
N GLY A 146 10.12 -1.18 -7.69
CA GLY A 146 10.70 -1.95 -6.60
C GLY A 146 11.57 -3.09 -7.07
N ILE A 147 12.32 -3.62 -6.12
CA ILE A 147 13.17 -4.79 -6.29
C ILE A 147 12.71 -5.90 -5.36
N LYS A 148 12.94 -7.13 -5.79
CA LYS A 148 12.77 -8.34 -4.99
C LYS A 148 14.04 -9.14 -5.02
N ILE A 149 14.43 -9.62 -3.84
CA ILE A 149 15.59 -10.45 -3.61
C ILE A 149 15.11 -11.80 -3.08
N ASN A 150 15.46 -12.89 -3.76
CA ASN A 150 15.08 -14.24 -3.41
C ASN A 150 16.32 -14.99 -2.86
N PRO A 151 16.68 -14.82 -1.58
CA PRO A 151 17.85 -15.52 -1.03
C PRO A 151 17.69 -17.05 -1.07
N LEU A 152 16.44 -17.53 -1.02
CA LEU A 152 16.08 -18.94 -1.10
C LEU A 152 14.97 -19.11 -2.14
N LYS A 153 14.78 -20.34 -2.64
CA LYS A 153 13.73 -20.64 -3.62
C LYS A 153 12.30 -20.32 -3.12
N MET A 154 12.08 -20.41 -1.81
CA MET A 154 10.77 -20.21 -1.16
C MET A 154 10.61 -18.83 -0.51
N LEU A 155 11.71 -18.10 -0.27
CA LEU A 155 11.69 -16.84 0.48
C LEU A 155 12.06 -15.68 -0.44
N SER A 156 11.26 -14.62 -0.41
CA SER A 156 11.47 -13.36 -1.11
C SER A 156 11.50 -12.20 -0.12
N LEU A 157 12.35 -11.22 -0.36
CA LEU A 157 12.35 -9.92 0.31
C LEU A 157 12.06 -8.89 -0.77
N TYR A 158 11.22 -7.90 -0.48
CA TYR A 158 11.00 -6.81 -1.43
C TYR A 158 11.17 -5.45 -0.77
N LEU A 159 11.61 -4.50 -1.59
CA LEU A 159 11.66 -3.09 -1.28
C LEU A 159 11.10 -2.33 -2.48
N SER A 160 10.11 -1.48 -2.26
CA SER A 160 9.55 -0.64 -3.31
C SER A 160 9.35 0.78 -2.87
N TYR A 161 9.38 1.67 -3.85
CA TYR A 161 8.92 3.04 -3.74
C TYR A 161 7.55 3.14 -4.40
N GLU A 162 6.65 3.85 -3.75
CA GLU A 162 5.32 4.15 -4.23
C GLU A 162 5.09 5.66 -4.26
N GLY A 163 4.44 6.14 -5.31
CA GLY A 163 3.98 7.52 -5.45
C GLY A 163 2.54 7.56 -5.94
N ALA A 164 1.78 8.56 -5.50
CA ALA A 164 0.45 8.84 -6.01
C ALA A 164 0.18 10.34 -6.05
N ASN A 165 -0.47 10.81 -7.11
CA ASN A 165 -0.98 12.17 -7.17
C ASN A 165 -2.46 12.20 -6.72
N ARG A 166 -2.86 13.31 -6.09
CA ARG A 166 -4.27 13.66 -5.94
C ARG A 166 -4.58 14.67 -7.03
N HIS A 167 -5.43 14.30 -7.99
CA HIS A 167 -5.90 15.24 -9.01
C HIS A 167 -6.76 16.31 -8.34
N ASN A 168 -6.18 17.47 -8.03
CA ASN A 168 -6.88 18.63 -7.50
C ASN A 168 -6.25 19.91 -8.08
N TYR A 169 -7.09 20.79 -8.62
CA TYR A 169 -6.70 21.91 -9.49
C TYR A 169 -5.80 23.01 -8.86
N HIS A 170 -5.52 22.98 -7.56
CA HIS A 170 -4.86 24.10 -6.85
C HIS A 170 -3.60 23.72 -6.07
N THR A 171 -3.50 22.48 -5.64
CA THR A 171 -2.30 21.89 -5.07
C THR A 171 -2.35 20.46 -5.57
N ASN A 172 -1.26 19.92 -6.10
CA ASN A 172 -1.18 18.51 -6.47
C ASN A 172 -0.54 17.76 -5.29
N PRO A 173 -1.27 17.42 -4.20
CA PRO A 173 -0.72 16.57 -3.17
C PRO A 173 -0.17 15.30 -3.75
N THR A 174 1.12 15.08 -3.55
CA THR A 174 1.76 13.80 -3.81
C THR A 174 1.88 13.04 -2.51
N VAL A 175 1.41 11.80 -2.49
CA VAL A 175 1.82 10.81 -1.49
C VAL A 175 2.99 10.06 -2.05
N ASN A 176 4.03 9.86 -1.26
CA ASN A 176 5.14 9.02 -1.65
C ASN A 176 5.83 8.35 -0.48
N GLY A 177 6.47 7.21 -0.71
CA GLY A 177 7.28 6.57 0.32
C GLY A 177 7.68 5.17 -0.06
N PHE A 178 8.00 4.39 0.95
CA PHE A 178 8.62 3.08 0.77
C PHE A 178 7.78 1.97 1.40
N ASN A 179 7.79 0.82 0.74
CA ASN A 179 7.25 -0.43 1.24
C ASN A 179 8.38 -1.44 1.37
N ILE A 180 8.39 -2.20 2.45
CA ILE A 180 9.35 -3.27 2.68
C ILE A 180 8.64 -4.49 3.25
N GLY A 181 8.97 -5.68 2.76
CA GLY A 181 8.31 -6.88 3.24
C GLY A 181 8.96 -8.18 2.82
N LEU A 182 8.27 -9.25 3.20
CA LEU A 182 8.66 -10.62 2.96
C LEU A 182 7.61 -11.30 2.09
N GLY A 183 8.04 -12.26 1.29
CA GLY A 183 7.20 -13.05 0.43
C GLY A 183 7.57 -14.51 0.42
N TYR A 184 6.58 -15.30 0.06
CA TYR A 184 6.67 -16.74 -0.10
C TYR A 184 6.45 -17.09 -1.57
N ARG A 185 7.38 -17.85 -2.14
CA ARG A 185 7.36 -18.29 -3.53
C ARG A 185 7.04 -19.79 -3.61
N PHE A 186 6.11 -20.15 -4.48
CA PHE A 186 5.65 -21.51 -4.73
C PHE A 186 5.40 -21.77 -6.22
#